data_AF-A0AAU2ING3-F1
#
_entry.id   AF-A0AAU2ING3-F1
#
_cell.length_a   1.000
_cell.length_b   1.000
_cell.length_c   1.000
_cell.angle_alpha   90.00
_cell.angle_beta   90.00
_cell.angle_gamma   90.00
#
_symmetry.space_group_name_H-M   'P 1'
#
loop_
_entity.id
_entity.type
_entity.pdbx_description
1 polymer ?
#
loop_
_entity_poly.entity_id
_entity_poly.type
_entity_poly.pdbx_seq_one_letter_code
_entity_poly.pdbx_strand_id
1 'polypeptide(L)'
;MLARNPGRSPPGGNGGVGGVRAVEHLRLVAAELQMADVRQQVALSMITDFENFSVFKPGEHNLTSMDTMLDQVIAWSTALAPLRMASAAA
;
A
#
# COMPACT_ATOMS: atom_id res chain seq x y z
N MET A 1 13.50 27.06 29.15
CA MET A 1 12.06 27.37 28.98
C MET A 1 11.87 27.86 27.54
N LEU A 2 11.70 26.93 26.59
CA LEU A 2 11.55 27.22 25.15
C LEU A 2 10.06 27.23 24.80
N ALA A 3 9.55 28.37 24.36
CA ALA A 3 8.18 28.56 23.94
C ALA A 3 7.86 27.67 22.72
N ARG A 4 6.78 26.87 22.81
CA ARG A 4 6.22 26.14 21.67
C ARG A 4 5.65 27.15 20.68
N ASN A 5 6.16 27.17 19.45
CA ASN A 5 5.57 27.90 18.33
C ASN A 5 4.23 27.23 17.93
N PRO A 6 3.07 27.92 18.04
CA PRO A 6 1.75 27.34 17.75
C PRO A 6 1.48 27.03 16.27
N GLY A 7 2.44 27.27 15.36
CA GLY A 7 2.30 26.99 13.93
C GLY A 7 3.05 25.77 13.39
N ARG A 8 3.80 25.02 14.22
CA ARG A 8 4.57 23.86 13.75
C ARG A 8 3.82 22.57 14.04
N SER A 9 3.15 22.03 13.03
CA SER A 9 2.65 20.65 13.05
C SER A 9 3.79 19.71 13.48
N PRO A 10 3.55 18.76 14.40
CA PRO A 10 4.57 17.82 14.82
C PRO A 10 5.08 17.03 13.59
N PRO A 11 6.38 16.70 13.52
CA PRO A 11 6.86 15.80 12.48
C PRO A 11 6.13 14.47 12.65
N GLY A 12 5.23 14.17 11.71
CA GLY A 12 4.44 12.94 11.71
C GLY A 12 5.37 11.75 11.81
N GLY A 13 5.10 10.85 12.77
CA GLY A 13 5.80 9.59 12.90
C GLY A 13 5.73 8.78 11.60
N ASN A 14 6.54 7.74 11.47
CA ASN A 14 6.77 6.96 10.24
C ASN A 14 5.52 6.37 9.52
N GLY A 15 4.29 6.59 10.02
CA GLY A 15 3.02 6.46 9.28
C GLY A 15 2.66 7.68 8.40
N GLY A 16 3.43 8.78 8.44
CA GLY A 16 3.16 10.02 7.73
C GLY A 16 3.39 9.99 6.22
N VAL A 17 4.07 8.95 5.69
CA VAL A 17 4.29 8.73 4.25
C VAL A 17 3.43 7.57 3.74
N GLY A 18 2.23 7.41 4.32
CA GLY A 18 1.22 6.46 3.86
C GLY A 18 1.64 4.98 3.83
N GLY A 19 2.48 4.56 4.79
CA GLY A 19 2.82 3.15 4.99
C GLY A 19 3.87 2.56 4.04
N VAL A 20 4.56 3.36 3.21
CA VAL A 20 5.52 2.87 2.19
C VAL A 20 6.58 1.90 2.74
N ARG A 21 7.20 2.21 3.89
CA ARG A 21 8.24 1.33 4.48
C ARG A 21 7.68 -0.02 4.94
N ALA A 22 6.43 -0.04 5.41
CA ALA A 22 5.77 -1.29 5.78
C ALA A 22 5.54 -2.16 4.54
N VAL A 23 5.13 -1.57 3.42
CA VAL A 23 4.97 -2.29 2.14
C VAL A 23 6.31 -2.82 1.61
N GLU A 24 7.37 -2.01 1.66
CA GLU A 24 8.71 -2.44 1.24
C GLU A 24 9.21 -3.65 2.06
N HIS A 25 9.02 -3.61 3.39
CA HIS A 25 9.36 -4.75 4.24
C HIS A 25 8.48 -5.97 3.94
N LEU A 26 7.18 -5.78 3.69
CA LEU A 26 6.27 -6.87 3.36
C LEU A 26 6.66 -7.56 2.04
N ARG A 27 7.16 -6.82 1.04
CA ARG A 27 7.63 -7.42 -0.22
C ARG A 27 8.83 -8.35 -0.02
N LEU A 28 9.74 -8.02 0.90
CA LEU A 28 10.83 -8.94 1.25
C LEU A 28 10.28 -10.23 1.87
N VAL A 29 9.31 -10.13 2.78
CA VAL A 29 8.65 -11.31 3.37
C VAL A 29 7.90 -12.14 2.32
N ALA A 30 7.21 -11.47 1.39
CA ALA A 30 6.50 -12.12 0.29
C ALA A 30 7.47 -12.91 -0.62
N ALA A 31 8.66 -12.35 -0.88
CA ALA A 31 9.70 -13.02 -1.66
C ALA A 31 10.20 -14.32 -0.98
N GLU A 32 10.40 -14.31 0.34
CA GLU A 32 10.75 -15.52 1.10
C GLU A 32 9.67 -16.62 1.00
N LEU A 33 8.41 -16.22 0.90
CA LEU A 33 7.27 -17.12 0.72
C LEU A 33 6.98 -17.47 -0.75
N GLN A 34 7.86 -17.07 -1.68
CA GLN A 34 7.68 -17.27 -3.13
C GLN A 34 6.35 -16.70 -3.66
N MET A 35 5.84 -15.64 -3.04
CA MET A 35 4.65 -14.93 -3.50
C MET A 35 5.03 -13.91 -4.57
N ALA A 36 4.28 -13.88 -5.67
CA ALA A 36 4.47 -12.86 -6.71
C ALA A 36 3.80 -11.53 -6.29
N ASP A 37 4.60 -10.52 -5.99
CA ASP A 37 4.15 -9.14 -5.75
C ASP A 37 4.11 -8.30 -7.04
N VAL A 38 3.39 -7.18 -7.02
CA VAL A 38 3.30 -6.26 -8.15
C VAL A 38 4.05 -4.96 -7.89
N ARG A 39 4.53 -4.32 -8.98
CA ARG A 39 5.35 -3.09 -8.91
C ARG A 39 4.58 -1.92 -8.29
N GLN A 40 3.38 -1.63 -8.80
CA GLN A 40 2.67 -0.42 -8.42
C GLN A 40 2.30 -0.44 -6.95
N GLN A 41 2.63 0.63 -6.23
CA GLN A 41 2.28 0.81 -4.82
C GLN A 41 1.47 2.09 -4.63
N VAL A 42 0.65 2.13 -3.59
CA VAL A 42 -0.16 3.29 -3.23
C VAL A 42 0.17 3.68 -1.79
N ALA A 43 0.50 4.95 -1.58
CA ALA A 43 0.76 5.50 -0.26
C ALA A 43 -0.53 6.17 0.24
N LEU A 44 -1.17 5.57 1.24
CA LEU A 44 -2.45 6.06 1.76
C LEU A 44 -2.26 6.88 3.02
N SER A 45 -2.62 8.16 2.97
CA SER A 45 -2.51 9.08 4.09
C SER A 45 -3.81 9.11 4.89
N MET A 46 -3.68 8.96 6.21
CA MET A 46 -4.79 9.09 7.16
C MET A 46 -5.49 10.46 7.12
N ILE A 47 -4.82 11.48 6.58
CA ILE A 47 -5.33 12.86 6.53
C ILE A 47 -6.12 13.12 5.25
N THR A 48 -5.70 12.54 4.13
CA THR A 48 -6.23 12.86 2.80
C THR A 48 -7.09 11.77 2.19
N ASP A 49 -6.94 10.53 2.67
CA ASP A 49 -7.60 9.36 2.09
C ASP A 49 -8.65 8.73 3.03
N PHE A 50 -8.87 9.34 4.20
CA PHE A 50 -9.83 8.87 5.20
C PHE A 50 -10.62 10.02 5.82
N GLU A 51 -11.95 9.92 5.80
CA GLU A 51 -12.81 10.79 6.60
C GLU A 51 -12.84 10.31 8.05
N ASN A 52 -12.69 11.24 9.00
CA ASN A 52 -12.66 10.94 10.43
C ASN A 52 -11.70 9.79 10.80
N PHE A 53 -10.57 9.66 10.09
CA PHE A 53 -9.55 8.63 10.32
C PHE A 53 -10.08 7.18 10.26
N SER A 54 -11.23 6.94 9.62
CA SER A 54 -11.90 5.63 9.68
C SER A 54 -12.62 5.25 8.40
N VAL A 55 -13.27 6.19 7.72
CA VAL A 55 -13.99 5.93 6.48
C VAL A 55 -13.05 6.17 5.32
N PHE A 56 -12.70 5.10 4.60
CA PHE A 56 -11.83 5.20 3.44
C PHE A 56 -12.50 6.02 2.32
N LYS A 57 -11.84 7.12 1.93
CA LYS A 57 -12.24 8.01 0.85
C LYS A 57 -10.96 8.54 0.18
N PRO A 58 -10.38 7.78 -0.77
CA PRO A 58 -9.11 8.14 -1.37
C PRO A 58 -9.22 9.45 -2.13
N GLY A 59 -8.18 10.29 -2.03
CA GLY A 59 -8.09 11.50 -2.84
C GLY A 59 -7.90 11.15 -4.33
N GLU A 60 -8.35 12.04 -5.21
CA GLU A 60 -8.26 11.83 -6.68
C GLU A 60 -6.85 11.49 -7.16
N HIS A 61 -5.82 12.05 -6.51
CA HIS A 61 -4.41 11.81 -6.80
C HIS A 61 -3.98 10.33 -6.65
N ASN A 62 -4.71 9.53 -5.87
CA ASN A 62 -4.41 8.12 -5.67
C ASN A 62 -5.14 7.18 -6.66
N LEU A 63 -6.21 7.64 -7.32
CA LEU A 63 -7.10 6.77 -8.11
C LEU A 63 -6.36 6.05 -9.23
N THR A 64 -5.61 6.77 -10.09
CA THR A 64 -4.85 6.15 -11.19
C THR A 64 -3.83 5.13 -10.69
N SER A 65 -3.18 5.41 -9.56
CA SER A 65 -2.20 4.49 -8.96
C SER A 65 -2.86 3.25 -8.37
N MET A 66 -4.06 3.40 -7.78
CA MET A 66 -4.86 2.30 -7.26
C MET A 66 -5.36 1.40 -8.39
N ASP A 67 -5.94 1.99 -9.43
CA ASP A 67 -6.42 1.24 -10.59
C ASP A 67 -5.28 0.44 -11.24
N THR A 68 -4.13 1.09 -11.46
CA THR A 68 -2.95 0.42 -12.01
C THR A 68 -2.46 -0.74 -11.12
N MET A 69 -2.49 -0.58 -9.80
CA MET A 69 -2.08 -1.63 -8.86
C MET A 69 -3.05 -2.82 -8.91
N LEU A 70 -4.36 -2.56 -8.88
CA LEU A 70 -5.38 -3.59 -8.97
C LEU A 70 -5.35 -4.33 -10.30
N ASP A 71 -5.18 -3.60 -11.41
CA ASP A 71 -5.03 -4.19 -12.74
C ASP A 71 -3.83 -5.14 -12.82
N GLN A 72 -2.69 -4.75 -12.23
CA GLN A 72 -1.51 -5.61 -12.14
C GLN A 72 -1.80 -6.86 -11.31
N VAL A 73 -2.46 -6.73 -10.16
CA VAL A 73 -2.83 -7.86 -9.29
C VAL A 73 -3.77 -8.82 -10.04
N ILE A 74 -4.79 -8.30 -10.71
CA ILE A 74 -5.74 -9.09 -11.50
C ILE A 74 -5.01 -9.82 -12.62
N ALA A 75 -4.17 -9.13 -13.40
CA ALA A 75 -3.43 -9.72 -14.49
C ALA A 75 -2.49 -10.84 -14.04
N TRP A 76 -1.69 -10.60 -12.99
CA TRP A 76 -0.72 -11.58 -12.51
C TRP A 76 -1.39 -12.77 -11.81
N SER A 77 -2.41 -12.51 -11.00
CA SER A 77 -3.17 -13.58 -10.33
C SER A 77 -3.87 -14.48 -11.35
N THR A 78 -4.39 -13.92 -12.44
CA THR A 78 -5.00 -14.68 -13.54
C THR A 78 -3.93 -15.48 -14.29
N ALA A 79 -2.81 -14.85 -14.66
CA ALA A 79 -1.73 -15.51 -15.40
C ALA A 79 -1.08 -16.66 -14.63
N LEU A 80 -0.95 -16.55 -13.30
CA LEU A 80 -0.33 -17.55 -12.44
C LEU A 80 -1.33 -18.59 -11.90
N ALA A 81 -2.64 -18.41 -12.08
CA ALA A 81 -3.64 -19.35 -11.62
C ALA A 81 -3.43 -20.80 -12.11
N PRO A 82 -3.07 -21.06 -13.39
CA PRO A 82 -2.83 -22.42 -13.87
C PRO A 82 -1.72 -23.16 -13.12
N LEU A 83 -0.65 -22.46 -12.72
CA LEU A 83 0.46 -23.06 -11.97
C LEU A 83 0.03 -23.50 -10.57
N ARG A 84 -0.81 -22.71 -9.91
CA ARG A 84 -1.37 -23.07 -8.59
C ARG A 84 -2.34 -24.24 -8.68
N MET A 85 -3.18 -24.27 -9.71
CA MET A 85 -4.13 -25.36 -9.92
C MET A 85 -3.41 -26.67 -10.27
N ALA A 86 -2.37 -26.62 -11.11
CA ALA A 86 -1.54 -27.77 -11.43
C ALA A 86 -0.81 -28.30 -10.18
N SER A 87 -0.29 -27.41 -9.33
CA SER A 87 0.35 -27.80 -8.06
C SER A 87 -0.62 -28.41 -7.05
N ALA A 88 -1.90 -28.03 -7.07
CA ALA A 88 -2.90 -28.57 -6.14
C ALA A 88 -3.48 -29.93 -6.59
N ALA A 89 -3.32 -30.27 -7.88
CA ALA A 89 -3.79 -31.53 -8.46
C ALA A 89 -2.72 -32.64 -8.43
N ALA A 90 -1.47 -32.31 -8.06
CA ALA A 90 -0.37 -33.24 -7.86
C ALA A 90 -0.25 -33.65 -6.39
#